data_AF-A0A838WAY1-F1
#
_entry.id   AF-A0A838WAY1-F1
#
_cell.length_a   1.000
_cell.length_b   1.000
_cell.length_c   1.000
_cell.angle_alpha   90.00
_cell.angle_beta   90.00
_cell.angle_gamma   90.00
#
_symmetry.space_group_name_H-M   'P 1'
#
loop_
_entity.id
_entity.type
_entity.pdbx_description
1 polymer ?
#
loop_
_entity_poly.entity_id
_entity_poly.type
_entity_poly.pdbx_seq_one_letter_code
_entity_poly.pdbx_strand_id
1 'polypeptide(L)'
;VHNRVQKLLDEERFHFQHATGWTRRLGQVDAVRGEFRDALQRLLPAALRWFGHPDGSDERRLLEEEITSDGPGALRSRFLDTVAPVLESVGLAAELGLTLRDNEWLYEGELDWSGWDGSRRRAGGEGPDAETIARVRGDKNRAFLMD
;
A
#
# COMPACT_ATOMS: atom_id res chain seq x y z
N VAL A 1 -2.57 -24.54 2.82
CA VAL A 1 -2.45 -23.08 3.01
C VAL A 1 -1.56 -22.43 1.95
N HIS A 2 -0.40 -23.01 1.60
CA HIS A 2 0.53 -22.50 0.57
C HIS A 2 -0.10 -22.14 -0.79
N ASN A 3 -1.02 -22.97 -1.30
CA ASN A 3 -1.65 -22.74 -2.61
C ASN A 3 -2.51 -21.46 -2.67
N ARG A 4 -3.20 -21.09 -1.58
CA ARG A 4 -4.06 -19.88 -1.56
C ARG A 4 -3.25 -18.58 -1.52
N VAL A 5 -2.17 -18.56 -0.74
CA VAL A 5 -1.28 -17.39 -0.66
C VAL A 5 -0.56 -17.19 -1.99
N GLN A 6 -0.05 -18.26 -2.60
CA GLN A 6 0.61 -18.16 -3.91
C GLN A 6 -0.35 -17.62 -4.98
N LYS A 7 -1.57 -18.17 -5.06
CA LYS A 7 -2.59 -17.67 -5.99
C LYS A 7 -2.90 -16.19 -5.78
N LEU A 8 -3.07 -15.76 -4.53
CA LEU A 8 -3.30 -14.34 -4.19
C LEU A 8 -2.13 -13.47 -4.65
N LEU A 9 -0.89 -13.90 -4.41
CA LEU A 9 0.30 -13.16 -4.87
C LEU A 9 0.41 -13.07 -6.40
N ASP A 10 -0.01 -14.12 -7.11
CA ASP A 10 -0.05 -14.11 -8.57
C ASP A 10 -1.10 -13.13 -9.11
N GLU A 11 -2.28 -13.08 -8.47
CA GLU A 11 -3.34 -12.10 -8.78
C GLU A 11 -2.87 -10.66 -8.49
N GLU A 12 -2.23 -10.41 -7.34
CA GLU A 12 -1.68 -9.10 -6.97
C GLU A 12 -0.59 -8.64 -7.95
N ARG A 13 0.22 -9.56 -8.49
CA ARG A 13 1.22 -9.22 -9.52
C ARG A 13 0.54 -8.68 -10.78
N PHE A 14 -0.57 -9.27 -11.19
CA PHE A 14 -1.35 -8.78 -12.33
C PHE A 14 -1.96 -7.40 -12.03
N HIS A 15 -2.54 -7.21 -10.84
CA HIS A 15 -3.06 -5.91 -10.42
C HIS A 15 -1.98 -4.83 -10.39
N PHE A 16 -0.78 -5.15 -9.92
CA PHE A 16 0.34 -4.22 -9.91
C PHE A 16 0.81 -3.84 -11.33
N GLN A 17 0.84 -4.78 -12.26
CA GLN A 17 1.15 -4.47 -13.67
C GLN A 17 0.10 -3.54 -14.28
N HIS A 18 -1.18 -3.77 -13.99
CA HIS A 18 -2.26 -2.91 -14.45
C HIS A 18 -2.15 -1.50 -13.84
N ALA A 19 -1.90 -1.40 -12.53
CA ALA A 19 -1.66 -0.14 -11.84
C ALA A 19 -0.45 0.61 -12.44
N THR A 20 0.63 -0.09 -12.78
CA THR A 20 1.81 0.50 -13.43
C THR A 20 1.46 1.16 -14.77
N GLY A 21 0.64 0.50 -15.58
CA GLY A 21 0.15 1.06 -16.85
C GLY A 21 -0.68 2.34 -16.66
N TRP A 22 -1.58 2.33 -15.68
CA TRP A 22 -2.38 3.52 -15.35
C TRP A 22 -1.56 4.65 -14.77
N THR A 23 -0.62 4.37 -13.86
CA THR A 23 0.29 5.38 -13.31
C THR A 23 1.09 6.08 -14.41
N ARG A 24 1.63 5.31 -15.35
CA ARG A 24 2.33 5.87 -16.53
C ARG A 24 1.42 6.76 -17.36
N ARG A 25 0.21 6.30 -17.65
CA ARG A 25 -0.76 7.06 -18.44
C ARG A 25 -1.18 8.36 -17.74
N LEU A 26 -1.59 8.29 -16.47
CA LEU A 26 -2.08 9.44 -15.72
C LEU A 26 -0.96 10.44 -15.43
N GLY A 27 0.26 9.96 -15.16
CA GLY A 27 1.42 10.82 -14.92
C GLY A 27 1.85 11.63 -16.16
N GLN A 28 1.46 11.22 -17.36
CA GLN A 28 1.79 11.89 -18.63
C GLN A 28 0.68 12.81 -19.15
N VAL A 29 -0.47 12.88 -18.49
CA VAL A 29 -1.60 13.72 -18.91
C VAL A 29 -1.63 14.96 -18.05
N ASP A 30 -1.13 16.08 -18.58
CA ASP A 30 -0.99 17.36 -17.87
C ASP A 30 -2.27 17.81 -17.16
N ALA A 31 -3.43 17.61 -17.82
CA ALA A 31 -4.73 18.02 -17.28
C ALA A 31 -5.12 17.31 -15.97
N VAL A 32 -4.63 16.09 -15.71
CA VAL A 32 -4.97 15.30 -14.51
C VAL A 32 -3.76 15.00 -13.62
N ARG A 33 -2.54 15.32 -14.07
CA ARG A 33 -1.29 15.01 -13.34
C ARG A 33 -1.29 15.58 -11.92
N GLY A 34 -1.78 16.81 -11.76
CA GLY A 34 -1.87 17.47 -10.45
C GLY A 34 -2.76 16.72 -9.48
N GLU A 35 -3.99 16.38 -9.88
CA GLU A 35 -4.93 15.62 -9.06
C GLU A 35 -4.41 14.22 -8.73
N PHE A 36 -3.77 13.56 -9.70
CA PHE A 36 -3.15 12.25 -9.52
C PHE A 36 -2.01 12.30 -8.50
N ARG A 37 -1.09 13.28 -8.61
CA ARG A 37 -0.05 13.51 -7.60
C ARG A 37 -0.66 13.75 -6.23
N ASP A 38 -1.63 14.64 -6.10
CA ASP A 38 -2.22 14.99 -4.80
C ASP A 38 -2.91 13.77 -4.16
N ALA A 39 -3.52 12.90 -4.97
CA ALA A 39 -4.04 11.63 -4.50
C ALA A 39 -2.94 10.71 -3.97
N LEU A 40 -1.83 10.55 -4.70
CA LEU A 40 -0.69 9.76 -4.26
C LEU A 40 -0.04 10.33 -2.99
N GLN A 41 0.06 11.65 -2.87
CA GLN A 41 0.63 12.33 -1.71
C GLN A 41 -0.19 12.06 -0.44
N ARG A 42 -1.51 11.89 -0.55
CA ARG A 42 -2.37 11.47 0.57
C ARG A 42 -2.27 9.97 0.87
N LEU A 43 -2.21 9.13 -0.17
CA LEU A 43 -2.31 7.68 -0.03
C LEU A 43 -1.00 7.01 0.38
N LEU A 44 0.14 7.49 -0.12
CA LEU A 44 1.45 6.88 0.12
C LEU A 44 1.79 6.80 1.62
N PRO A 45 1.68 7.87 2.43
CA PRO A 45 1.95 7.79 3.86
C PRO A 45 0.97 6.85 4.59
N ALA A 46 -0.29 6.80 4.14
CA ALA A 46 -1.29 5.89 4.69
C ALA A 46 -0.94 4.42 4.41
N ALA A 47 -0.46 4.10 3.21
CA ALA A 47 0.01 2.75 2.86
C ALA A 47 1.28 2.36 3.65
N LEU A 48 2.23 3.28 3.82
CA LEU A 48 3.46 3.01 4.58
C LEU A 48 3.20 2.69 6.06
N ARG A 49 2.12 3.19 6.64
CA ARG A 49 1.68 2.85 8.01
C ARG A 49 1.14 1.42 8.15
N TRP A 50 0.77 0.75 7.06
CA TRP A 50 0.29 -0.64 7.11
C TRP A 50 1.36 -1.65 7.55
N PHE A 51 2.63 -1.29 7.43
CA PHE A 51 3.75 -2.15 7.82
C PHE A 51 4.01 -2.16 9.33
N GLY A 52 3.38 -1.26 10.09
CA GLY A 52 3.52 -1.22 11.54
C GLY A 52 4.37 -0.07 12.07
N HIS A 53 4.12 0.31 13.31
CA HIS A 53 4.93 1.28 14.03
C HIS A 53 6.35 0.71 14.27
N PRO A 54 7.44 1.48 14.10
CA PRO A 54 8.80 0.98 14.34
C PRO A 54 9.00 0.42 15.76
N ASP A 55 8.35 1.03 16.75
CA ASP A 55 8.39 0.62 18.16
C ASP A 55 7.19 -0.24 18.61
N GLY A 56 6.40 -0.78 17.67
CA GLY A 56 5.22 -1.57 17.99
C GLY A 56 5.56 -2.94 18.60
N SER A 57 4.92 -3.28 19.74
CA SER A 57 5.15 -4.55 20.42
C SER A 57 4.64 -5.75 19.62
N ASP A 58 3.55 -5.58 18.87
CA ASP A 58 2.95 -6.66 18.08
C ASP A 58 3.83 -7.00 16.87
N GLU A 59 4.35 -5.99 16.18
CA GLU A 59 5.32 -6.14 15.10
C GLU A 59 6.58 -6.88 15.55
N ARG A 60 7.11 -6.50 16.72
CA ARG A 60 8.29 -7.15 17.30
C ARG A 60 8.01 -8.63 17.60
N ARG A 61 6.86 -8.91 18.22
CA ARG A 61 6.46 -10.28 18.54
C ARG A 61 6.28 -11.14 17.28
N LEU A 62 5.69 -10.61 16.21
CA LEU A 62 5.52 -11.35 14.96
C LEU A 62 6.87 -11.71 14.30
N LEU A 63 7.88 -10.87 14.45
CA LEU A 63 9.24 -11.14 14.00
C LEU A 63 9.92 -12.19 14.89
N GLU A 64 9.83 -12.04 16.22
CA GLU A 64 10.40 -12.98 17.20
C GLU A 64 9.82 -14.40 17.08
N GLU A 65 8.52 -14.50 16.75
CA GLU A 65 7.80 -15.76 16.53
C GLU A 65 7.94 -16.28 15.08
N GLU A 66 8.78 -15.64 14.26
CA GLU A 66 9.06 -16.00 12.85
C GLU A 66 7.80 -16.06 11.95
N ILE A 67 6.73 -15.37 12.34
CA ILE A 67 5.51 -15.23 11.53
C ILE A 67 5.76 -14.27 10.36
N THR A 68 6.59 -13.26 10.57
CA THR A 68 7.08 -12.35 9.53
C THR A 68 8.60 -12.49 9.38
N SER A 69 9.09 -12.38 8.15
CA SER A 69 10.53 -12.48 7.86
C SER A 69 11.33 -11.26 8.30
N ASP A 70 10.68 -10.09 8.41
CA ASP A 70 11.34 -8.80 8.56
C ASP A 70 10.50 -7.85 9.43
N GLY A 71 11.18 -6.90 10.07
CA GLY A 71 10.53 -5.83 10.81
C GLY A 71 9.90 -4.74 9.92
N PRO A 72 9.08 -3.83 10.49
CA PRO A 72 8.33 -2.82 9.75
C PRO A 72 9.16 -1.94 8.81
N GLY A 73 10.37 -1.55 9.23
CA GLY A 73 11.27 -0.71 8.43
C GLY A 73 11.74 -1.41 7.16
N ALA A 74 12.22 -2.65 7.27
CA ALA A 74 12.67 -3.44 6.14
C ALA A 74 11.51 -3.79 5.19
N LEU A 75 10.32 -4.08 5.72
CA LEU A 75 9.13 -4.30 4.88
C LEU A 75 8.71 -3.03 4.11
N ARG A 76 8.79 -1.84 4.74
CA ARG A 76 8.59 -0.55 4.04
C ARG A 76 9.61 -0.35 2.93
N SER A 77 10.89 -0.60 3.20
CA SER A 77 11.95 -0.45 2.20
C SER A 77 11.69 -1.33 0.97
N ARG A 78 11.40 -2.62 1.18
CA ARG A 78 11.05 -3.56 0.09
C ARG A 78 9.83 -3.13 -0.72
N PHE A 79 8.83 -2.54 -0.06
CA PHE A 79 7.67 -1.98 -0.76
C PHE A 79 8.08 -0.79 -1.63
N LEU A 80 8.89 0.13 -1.10
CA LEU A 80 9.41 1.28 -1.83
C LEU A 80 10.27 0.86 -3.02
N ASP A 81 11.13 -0.14 -2.90
CA ASP A 81 11.90 -0.70 -4.01
C ASP A 81 11.01 -1.20 -5.16
N THR A 82 9.77 -1.58 -4.86
CA THR A 82 8.80 -2.02 -5.86
C THR A 82 8.07 -0.84 -6.50
N VAL A 83 7.61 0.15 -5.70
CA VAL A 83 6.72 1.21 -6.19
C VAL A 83 7.44 2.47 -6.65
N ALA A 84 8.56 2.83 -6.02
CA ALA A 84 9.27 4.07 -6.30
C ALA A 84 9.83 4.13 -7.72
N PRO A 85 10.37 3.05 -8.33
CA PRO A 85 10.79 3.08 -9.74
C PRO A 85 9.65 3.40 -10.72
N VAL A 86 8.42 2.98 -10.40
CA VAL A 86 7.24 3.31 -11.23
C VAL A 86 6.92 4.80 -11.13
N LEU A 87 6.95 5.36 -9.92
CA LEU A 87 6.71 6.78 -9.67
C LEU A 87 7.83 7.68 -10.25
N GLU A 88 9.07 7.22 -10.19
CA GLU A 88 10.23 7.86 -10.81
C GLU A 88 10.08 7.89 -12.34
N SER A 89 9.57 6.81 -12.95
CA SER A 89 9.37 6.75 -14.41
C SER A 89 8.38 7.80 -14.96
N VAL A 90 7.58 8.42 -14.08
CA VAL A 90 6.69 9.55 -14.40
C VAL A 90 7.12 10.86 -13.73
N GLY A 91 8.31 10.90 -13.14
CA GLY A 91 8.86 12.09 -12.47
C GLY A 91 8.09 12.52 -11.23
N LEU A 92 7.41 11.61 -10.53
CA LEU A 92 6.64 11.93 -9.31
C LEU A 92 7.34 11.50 -8.02
N ALA A 93 8.40 10.68 -8.05
CA ALA A 93 9.00 10.15 -6.82
C ALA A 93 9.50 11.26 -5.88
N ALA A 94 10.32 12.19 -6.39
CA ALA A 94 10.80 13.32 -5.59
C ALA A 94 9.67 14.24 -5.11
N GLU A 95 8.64 14.47 -5.93
CA GLU A 95 7.45 15.26 -5.54
C GLU A 95 6.68 14.60 -4.38
N LEU A 96 6.78 13.27 -4.26
CA LEU A 96 6.15 12.46 -3.21
C LEU A 96 7.07 12.20 -2.00
N GLY A 97 8.25 12.84 -1.95
CA GLY A 97 9.22 12.66 -0.87
C GLY A 97 9.95 11.32 -0.89
N LEU A 98 10.06 10.69 -2.07
CA LEU A 98 10.83 9.46 -2.27
C LEU A 98 12.22 9.79 -2.82
N THR A 99 13.26 9.27 -2.17
CA THR A 99 14.65 9.45 -2.61
C THR A 99 15.40 8.13 -2.64
N LEU A 100 16.29 7.98 -3.62
CA LEU A 100 17.20 6.84 -3.73
C LEU A 100 18.54 7.20 -3.08
N ARG A 101 18.92 6.50 -2.00
CA ARG A 101 20.20 6.68 -1.31
C ARG A 101 20.83 5.32 -1.08
N ASP A 102 22.12 5.18 -1.36
CA ASP A 102 22.86 3.92 -1.18
C ASP A 102 22.16 2.69 -1.79
N ASN A 103 21.50 2.88 -2.94
CA ASN A 103 20.73 1.86 -3.66
C ASN A 103 19.46 1.37 -2.92
N GLU A 104 18.95 2.16 -1.98
CA GLU A 104 17.68 1.93 -1.27
C GLU A 104 16.73 3.10 -1.44
N TRP A 105 15.45 2.82 -1.68
CA TRP A 105 14.41 3.84 -1.72
C TRP A 105 13.91 4.19 -0.31
N LEU A 106 13.90 5.48 0.00
CA LEU A 106 13.50 6.03 1.29
C LEU A 106 12.33 6.99 1.11
N TYR A 107 11.45 7.04 2.10
CA TYR A 107 10.44 8.08 2.24
C TYR A 107 10.92 9.10 3.28
N GLU A 108 11.05 10.36 2.87
CA GLU A 108 11.60 11.44 3.71
C GLU A 108 10.53 12.18 4.51
N GLY A 109 9.25 11.93 4.23
CA GLY A 109 8.15 12.52 5.00
C GLY A 109 7.96 11.85 6.36
N GLU A 110 7.36 12.59 7.29
CA GLU A 110 6.96 12.02 8.57
C GLU A 110 5.68 11.20 8.42
N LEU A 111 5.68 10.01 9.04
CA LEU A 111 4.47 9.20 9.18
C LEU A 111 3.75 9.62 10.46
N ASP A 112 2.56 10.18 10.31
CA ASP A 112 1.70 10.51 11.45
C ASP A 112 1.14 9.23 12.08
N TRP A 113 1.53 8.93 13.31
CA TRP A 113 1.04 7.77 14.05
C TRP A 113 -0.15 8.09 14.95
N SER A 114 -0.63 9.34 14.97
CA SER A 114 -1.81 9.71 15.74
C SER A 114 -3.03 8.91 15.25
N GLY A 115 -3.77 8.33 16.20
CA GLY A 115 -4.94 7.50 15.90
C GLY A 115 -4.63 6.21 15.13
N TRP A 116 -3.37 5.75 15.09
CA TRP A 116 -3.01 4.45 14.53
C TRP A 116 -3.42 3.31 15.46
N ASP A 117 -4.18 2.35 14.92
CA ASP A 117 -4.62 1.14 15.60
C ASP A 117 -3.69 -0.02 15.23
N GLY A 118 -2.90 -0.49 16.19
CA GLY A 118 -1.94 -1.58 15.98
C GLY A 118 -2.58 -2.92 15.65
N SER A 119 -3.79 -3.18 16.14
CA SER A 119 -4.51 -4.42 15.82
C SER A 119 -4.97 -4.45 14.36
N ARG A 120 -5.27 -3.29 13.77
CA ARG A 120 -5.72 -3.15 12.38
C ARG A 120 -4.61 -2.71 11.43
N ARG A 121 -3.48 -2.25 11.97
CA ARG A 121 -2.37 -1.59 11.27
C ARG A 121 -2.80 -0.43 10.38
N ARG A 122 -3.76 0.37 10.84
CA ARG A 122 -4.33 1.50 10.08
C ARG A 122 -4.48 2.72 10.95
N ALA A 123 -4.35 3.90 10.35
CA ALA A 123 -4.69 5.16 11.01
C ALA A 123 -6.18 5.46 10.82
N GLY A 124 -6.85 5.84 11.91
CA GLY A 124 -8.28 6.15 11.93
C GLY A 124 -9.17 4.92 12.16
N GLY A 125 -10.32 5.15 12.80
CA GLY A 125 -11.37 4.16 13.01
C GLY A 125 -12.30 3.98 11.80
N GLU A 126 -12.09 4.74 10.73
CA GLU A 126 -12.92 4.74 9.54
C GLU A 126 -12.38 3.74 8.51
N GLY A 127 -13.14 2.69 8.28
CA GLY A 127 -12.94 1.75 7.17
C GLY A 127 -13.74 2.17 5.94
N PRO A 128 -13.65 1.41 4.84
CA PRO A 128 -14.61 1.54 3.76
C PRO A 128 -16.01 1.40 4.35
N ASP A 129 -16.94 2.25 3.91
CA ASP A 129 -18.31 2.22 4.40
C ASP A 129 -18.96 0.84 4.14
N ALA A 130 -20.05 0.55 4.85
CA ALA A 130 -20.70 -0.74 4.77
C ALA A 130 -21.15 -1.10 3.34
N GLU A 131 -21.50 -0.11 2.52
CA GLU A 131 -21.87 -0.34 1.13
C GLU A 131 -20.64 -0.75 0.29
N THR A 132 -19.52 -0.08 0.48
CA THR A 132 -18.24 -0.43 -0.17
C THR A 132 -17.82 -1.86 0.22
N ILE A 133 -17.91 -2.23 1.50
CA ILE A 133 -17.63 -3.59 1.98
C ILE A 133 -18.57 -4.61 1.29
N ALA A 134 -19.87 -4.32 1.22
CA ALA A 134 -20.86 -5.21 0.62
C ALA A 134 -20.62 -5.42 -0.89
N ARG A 135 -20.19 -4.37 -1.60
CA ARG A 135 -19.80 -4.46 -3.02
C ARG A 135 -18.57 -5.34 -3.20
N VAL A 136 -17.51 -5.13 -2.40
CA VAL A 136 -16.26 -5.91 -2.49
C VAL A 136 -16.47 -7.38 -2.17
N ARG A 137 -17.34 -7.71 -1.20
CA ARG A 137 -17.69 -9.10 -0.87
C ARG A 137 -18.56 -9.79 -1.93
N GLY A 138 -19.06 -9.03 -2.90
CA GLY A 138 -20.02 -9.51 -3.88
C GLY A 138 -21.36 -9.89 -3.23
N ASP A 139 -21.73 -9.25 -2.12
CA ASP A 139 -22.97 -9.59 -1.39
C ASP A 139 -24.21 -9.37 -2.27
N LYS A 140 -24.16 -8.36 -3.15
CA LYS A 140 -25.17 -8.15 -4.19
C LYS A 140 -25.20 -9.29 -5.22
N ASN A 141 -24.05 -9.85 -5.62
CA ASN A 141 -23.98 -10.96 -6.56
C ASN A 141 -24.45 -12.28 -5.92
N ARG A 142 -24.25 -12.44 -4.61
CA ARG A 142 -24.70 -13.61 -3.84
C ARG A 142 -26.22 -13.67 -3.70
N ALA A 143 -26.89 -12.52 -3.68
CA ALA A 143 -28.36 -12.44 -3.70
C ALA A 143 -28.97 -12.96 -5.01
N PHE A 144 -28.21 -12.99 -6.11
CA PHE A 144 -28.63 -13.55 -7.40
C PHE A 144 -28.26 -15.03 -7.58
N LEU A 145 -27.60 -15.67 -6.61
CA LEU A 145 -27.24 -17.09 -6.64
C LEU A 145 -28.20 -17.97 -5.83
N MET A 146 -29.36 -17.43 -5.42
CA MET A 146 -30.44 -18.23 -4.84
C MET A 146 -31.46 -18.59 -5.92
N ASP A 147 -31.20 -19.73 -6.57
CA ASP A 147 -32.18 -20.65 -7.16
C ASP A 147 -31.70 -22.09 -6.87
#